data_AF-A0A0Q4R3E9-F1
#
_entry.id   AF-A0A0Q4R3E9-F1
#
_cell.length_a   1.000
_cell.length_b   1.000
_cell.length_c   1.000
_cell.angle_alpha   90.00
_cell.angle_beta   90.00
_cell.angle_gamma   90.00
#
_symmetry.space_group_name_H-M   'P 1'
#
loop_
_entity.id
_entity.type
_entity.pdbx_description
1 polymer ?
#
loop_
_entity_poly.entity_id
_entity_poly.type
_entity_poly.pdbx_seq_one_letter_code
_entity_poly.pdbx_strand_id
1 'polypeptide(L)' 'MDALQWTDRLRQEIYEAHLEWENANRFFDYALGKDQIDYAIYAIITAEKRYDSLLRTAKRACKSWSEWRAVQ' A
#
# COMPACT_ATOMS: atom_id res chain seq x y z
N MET A 1 22.28 -2.82 -6.84
CA MET A 1 21.13 -2.29 -6.09
C MET A 1 21.30 -2.82 -4.69
N ASP A 2 21.65 -1.96 -3.74
CA ASP A 2 22.09 -2.40 -2.42
C ASP A 2 20.89 -2.55 -1.47
N ALA A 3 21.07 -3.28 -0.37
CA ALA A 3 19.99 -3.63 0.56
C ALA A 3 19.24 -2.41 1.13
N LEU A 4 19.93 -1.27 1.28
CA LEU A 4 19.35 -0.01 1.73
C LEU A 4 18.37 0.55 0.70
N GLN A 5 18.79 0.64 -0.57
CA GLN A 5 17.95 1.12 -1.69
C GLN A 5 16.72 0.25 -1.90
N TRP A 6 16.87 -1.08 -1.75
CA TRP A 6 15.74 -1.99 -1.83
C TRP A 6 14.73 -1.76 -0.70
N THR A 7 15.23 -1.56 0.53
CA THR A 7 14.37 -1.29 1.69
C THR A 7 13.61 0.02 1.51
N ASP A 8 14.29 1.10 1.12
CA ASP A 8 13.67 2.42 0.93
C ASP A 8 12.61 2.40 -0.17
N ARG A 9 12.89 1.72 -1.29
CA ARG A 9 11.91 1.50 -2.35
C ARG A 9 10.69 0.73 -1.85
N LEU A 10 10.89 -0.33 -1.07
CA LEU A 10 9.78 -1.08 -0.48
C LEU A 10 8.96 -0.20 0.48
N ARG A 11 9.60 0.68 1.27
CA ARG A 11 8.87 1.65 2.12
C ARG A 11 8.02 2.58 1.28
N GLN A 12 8.59 3.13 0.22
CA GLN A 12 7.89 4.03 -0.68
C GLN A 12 6.71 3.33 -1.36
N GLU A 13 6.90 2.11 -1.87
CA GLU A 13 5.83 1.34 -2.50
C GLU A 13 4.70 1.01 -1.51
N ILE A 14 5.02 0.74 -0.25
CA ILE A 14 4.03 0.53 0.83
C ILE A 14 3.24 1.83 1.09
N TYR A 15 3.93 2.96 1.19
CA TYR A 15 3.31 4.27 1.38
C TYR A 15 2.37 4.63 0.22
N GLU A 16 2.83 4.46 -1.02
CA GLU A 16 2.05 4.71 -2.23
C GLU A 16 0.81 3.82 -2.30
N ALA A 17 0.94 2.52 -2.03
CA ALA A 17 -0.20 1.61 -2.01
C ALA A 17 -1.22 1.97 -0.92
N HIS A 18 -0.76 2.47 0.23
CA HIS A 18 -1.65 2.97 1.28
C HIS A 18 -2.40 4.24 0.85
N LEU A 19 -1.69 5.19 0.24
CA LEU A 19 -2.30 6.43 -0.26
C LEU A 19 -3.31 6.15 -1.38
N GLU A 20 -3.02 5.20 -2.28
CA GLU A 20 -3.97 4.72 -3.29
C GLU A 20 -5.24 4.15 -2.65
N TRP A 21 -5.09 3.35 -1.59
CA TRP A 21 -6.22 2.80 -0.85
C TRP A 21 -7.05 3.91 -0.19
N GLU A 22 -6.43 4.88 0.48
CA GLU A 22 -7.14 6.01 1.08
C GLU A 22 -7.88 6.85 0.03
N ASN A 23 -7.24 7.12 -1.11
CA ASN A 23 -7.85 7.86 -2.21
C ASN A 23 -9.03 7.11 -2.83
N ALA A 24 -8.93 5.79 -2.99
CA ALA A 24 -10.01 4.97 -3.50
C ALA A 24 -11.22 4.96 -2.54
N ASN A 25 -10.98 4.92 -1.23
CA ASN A 25 -12.03 5.06 -0.21
C ASN A 25 -12.69 6.45 -0.28
N ARG A 26 -11.90 7.53 -0.33
CA ARG A 26 -12.46 8.89 -0.50
C ARG A 26 -13.26 9.01 -1.80
N PHE A 27 -12.78 8.41 -2.89
CA PHE A 27 -13.52 8.41 -4.15
C PHE A 27 -14.84 7.65 -4.04
N PHE A 28 -14.86 6.50 -3.34
CA PHE A 28 -16.08 5.76 -3.06
C PHE A 28 -17.13 6.60 -2.30
N ASP A 29 -16.71 7.39 -1.31
CA ASP A 29 -17.61 8.24 -0.52
C ASP A 29 -18.38 9.27 -1.37
N TYR A 30 -17.78 9.72 -2.48
CA TYR A 30 -18.38 10.70 -3.40
C TYR A 30 -18.82 10.09 -4.73
N ALA A 31 -18.68 8.78 -4.93
CA ALA A 31 -18.99 8.12 -6.19
C ALA A 31 -20.49 8.16 -6.48
N LEU A 32 -20.86 8.62 -7.68
CA LEU A 32 -22.25 8.72 -8.11
C LEU A 32 -22.53 7.78 -9.28
N GLY A 33 -23.60 6.99 -9.12
CA GLY A 33 -24.01 6.04 -10.14
C GLY A 33 -23.18 4.77 -10.14
N LYS A 34 -23.73 3.74 -10.80
CA LYS A 34 -23.22 2.38 -10.74
C LYS A 34 -21.76 2.25 -11.20
N ASP A 35 -21.39 2.91 -12.30
CA ASP A 35 -20.05 2.73 -12.88
C ASP A 35 -18.93 3.32 -12.01
N GLN A 36 -19.19 4.47 -11.36
CA GLN A 36 -18.23 5.09 -10.44
C GLN A 36 -18.09 4.24 -9.16
N ILE A 37 -19.20 3.70 -8.65
CA ILE A 37 -19.20 2.81 -7.49
C ILE A 37 -18.43 1.52 -7.80
N ASP A 38 -18.70 0.89 -8.94
CA ASP A 38 -18.03 -0.33 -9.38
C ASP A 38 -16.51 -0.10 -9.54
N TYR A 39 -16.12 1.05 -10.13
CA TYR A 39 -14.72 1.43 -10.25
C TYR A 39 -14.06 1.69 -8.89
N ALA A 40 -14.74 2.39 -7.99
CA ALA A 40 -14.24 2.68 -6.64
C ALA A 40 -13.99 1.40 -5.85
N ILE A 41 -14.93 0.44 -5.89
CA ILE A 41 -14.77 -0.87 -5.25
C ILE A 41 -13.59 -1.63 -5.84
N TYR A 42 -13.47 -1.66 -7.17
CA TYR A 42 -12.33 -2.30 -7.83
C TYR A 42 -10.99 -1.69 -7.40
N ALA A 43 -10.92 -0.37 -7.33
CA ALA A 43 -9.71 0.35 -6.91
C ALA A 43 -9.34 0.06 -5.45
N ILE A 44 -10.32 0.06 -4.53
CA ILE A 44 -10.10 -0.29 -3.12
C ILE A 44 -9.53 -1.70 -2.99
N ILE A 45 -10.17 -2.69 -3.61
CA ILE A 45 -9.74 -4.10 -3.53
C ILE A 45 -8.34 -4.29 -4.12
N THR A 46 -8.04 -3.60 -5.22
CA THR A 46 -6.74 -3.68 -5.88
C THR A 46 -5.64 -3.07 -5.02
N ALA A 47 -5.86 -1.87 -4.48
CA ALA A 47 -4.93 -1.19 -3.60
C ALA A 47 -4.69 -1.97 -2.30
N GLU A 48 -5.75 -2.52 -1.70
CA GLU A 48 -5.67 -3.35 -0.49
C GLU A 48 -4.82 -4.61 -0.72
N LYS A 49 -5.07 -5.34 -1.81
CA LYS A 49 -4.29 -6.54 -2.18
C LYS A 49 -2.81 -6.21 -2.42
N ARG A 50 -2.53 -5.09 -3.08
CA ARG A 50 -1.17 -4.60 -3.31
C ARG A 50 -0.48 -4.27 -1.98
N TYR A 51 -1.14 -3.49 -1.13
CA TYR A 51 -0.64 -3.09 0.18
C TYR A 51 -0.33 -4.31 1.06
N ASP A 52 -1.25 -5.25 1.18
CA ASP A 52 -1.10 -6.49 1.95
C ASP A 52 0.05 -7.38 1.41
N SER A 53 0.22 -7.46 0.08
CA SER A 53 1.35 -8.15 -0.54
C SER A 53 2.71 -7.51 -0.19
N LEU A 54 2.79 -6.18 -0.22
CA LEU A 54 4.00 -5.43 0.13
C LEU A 54 4.34 -5.57 1.61
N LEU A 55 3.34 -5.50 2.50
CA LEU A 55 3.51 -5.74 3.93
C LEU A 55 4.02 -7.14 4.22
N ARG A 56 3.52 -8.17 3.54
CA ARG A 56 4.06 -9.54 3.64
C ARG A 56 5.51 -9.61 3.20
N THR A 57 5.86 -8.92 2.12
CA THR A 57 7.25 -8.85 1.62
C THR A 57 8.17 -8.19 2.65
N ALA A 58 7.75 -7.06 3.22
CA ALA A 58 8.47 -6.38 4.29
C ALA A 58 8.66 -7.27 5.53
N LYS A 59 7.61 -7.98 5.95
CA LYS A 59 7.66 -8.92 7.09
C LYS A 59 8.61 -10.10 6.85
N ARG A 60 8.66 -10.63 5.63
CA ARG A 60 9.58 -11.74 5.29
C ARG A 60 11.03 -11.28 5.21
N ALA A 61 11.24 -10.05 4.74
CA ALA A 61 12.58 -9.51 4.60
C ALA A 61 13.18 -9.04 5.92
N CYS A 62 12.35 -8.61 6.88
CA CYS A 62 12.83 -8.23 8.19
C CYS A 62 12.80 -9.39 9.18
N LYS A 63 13.97 -9.75 9.72
CA LYS A 63 14.08 -10.75 10.80
C LYS A 63 13.61 -10.19 12.15
N SER A 64 13.57 -8.87 12.32
CA SER A 64 13.08 -8.17 13.52
C SER A 64 12.30 -6.89 13.18
N TRP A 65 11.15 -6.68 13.82
CA TRP A 65 10.34 -5.45 13.71
C TRP A 65 11.05 -4.19 14.24
N SER A 66 12.10 -4.36 15.07
CA SER A 66 12.88 -3.24 15.62
C SER A 66 13.79 -2.57 14.58
N GLU A 67 14.27 -3.31 13.57
CA GLU A 67 15.15 -2.78 12.52
C GLU A 67 14.39 -1.90 11.51
N TRP A 68 13.08 -2.13 11.34
CA TRP A 68 12.25 -1.30 10.46
C TRP A 68 12.03 0.12 10.98
N ARG A 69 12.01 0.32 12.31
CA ARG A 69 11.73 1.60 12.98
C ARG A 69 12.98 2.40 13.36
N ALA A 70 14.18 1.82 13.29
CA ALA A 70 15.39 2.41 13.87
C ALA A 70 16.02 3.57 13.07
N VAL A 71 15.40 4.01 11.96
CA VAL A 71 15.82 5.19 11.23
C VAL A 71 14.60 6.09 11.03
N GLN A 72 14.31 6.90 12.03
CA GLN A 72 13.54 8.14 11.90
C GLN A 72 14.49 9.31 12.09
#